data_AF-A0A954H538-F1
#
_entry.id   AF-A0A954H538-F1
#
_cell.length_a   1.000
_cell.length_b   1.000
_cell.length_c   1.000
_cell.angle_alpha   90.00
_cell.angle_beta   90.00
_cell.angle_gamma   90.00
#
_symmetry.space_group_name_H-M   'P 1'
#
loop_
_entity.id
_entity.type
_entity.pdbx_description
1 polymer ?
#
loop_
_entity_poly.entity_id
_entity_poly.type
_entity_poly.pdbx_seq_one_letter_code
_entity_poly.pdbx_strand_id
1 'polypeptide(L)'
;MQSASVMFVSQLRNDPFAWASDVLLGLDGPAGAEEWLRKREGQPMPFGFGARTSDPRPEILREHCRSMLGSHRRIVLEASACRLERLLEKRELFPTTDWAAARLMTLLNIPADRQALVVGMARIVGWAAQAIEQQSAGVSLLPVLEYGAQSKTTAISND
;
A
#
# COMPACT_ATOMS: atom_id res chain seq x y z
N MET A 1 -4.54 -21.32 5.30
CA MET A 1 -3.59 -20.34 5.88
C MET A 1 -2.34 -20.17 5.02
N GLN A 2 -1.57 -21.24 4.75
CA GLN A 2 -0.32 -21.15 3.96
C GLN A 2 -0.47 -20.44 2.60
N SER A 3 -1.55 -20.72 1.85
CA SER A 3 -1.79 -20.08 0.55
C SER A 3 -1.99 -18.56 0.63
N ALA A 4 -2.66 -18.06 1.68
CA ALA A 4 -2.88 -16.62 1.86
C ALA A 4 -1.56 -15.89 2.19
N SER A 5 -0.73 -16.49 3.03
CA SER A 5 0.61 -15.98 3.34
C SER A 5 1.52 -15.97 2.12
N VAL A 6 1.50 -17.02 1.30
CA VAL A 6 2.28 -17.08 0.05
C VAL A 6 1.82 -16.02 -0.95
N MET A 7 0.52 -15.83 -1.11
CA MET A 7 -0.02 -14.77 -1.97
C MET A 7 0.41 -13.38 -1.48
N PHE A 8 0.30 -13.12 -0.19
CA PHE A 8 0.77 -11.86 0.41
C PHE A 8 2.26 -11.63 0.15
N VAL A 9 3.12 -12.63 0.39
CA VAL A 9 4.56 -12.52 0.11
C VAL A 9 4.83 -12.30 -1.39
N SER A 10 4.06 -12.92 -2.28
CA SER A 10 4.22 -12.71 -3.72
C SER A 10 3.92 -11.27 -4.16
N GLN A 11 2.99 -10.58 -3.47
CA GLN A 11 2.67 -9.18 -3.71
C GLN A 11 3.81 -8.23 -3.30
N LEU A 12 4.73 -8.68 -2.45
CA LEU A 12 5.89 -7.87 -2.00
C LEU A 12 6.97 -7.69 -3.07
N ARG A 13 6.82 -8.28 -4.26
CA ARG A 13 7.69 -7.91 -5.41
C ARG A 13 7.59 -6.42 -5.76
N ASN A 14 6.45 -5.80 -5.47
CA ASN A 14 6.20 -4.36 -5.57
C ASN A 14 5.66 -3.85 -4.21
N ASP A 15 6.51 -3.87 -3.19
CA ASP A 15 6.11 -3.56 -1.81
C ASP A 15 5.73 -2.08 -1.61
N PRO A 16 4.45 -1.75 -1.35
CA PRO A 16 4.02 -0.37 -1.10
C PRO A 16 4.58 0.20 0.21
N PHE A 17 4.88 -0.64 1.21
CA PHE A 17 5.38 -0.20 2.50
C PHE A 17 6.84 0.23 2.40
N ALA A 18 7.68 -0.63 1.80
CA ALA A 18 9.07 -0.29 1.54
C ALA A 18 9.19 0.99 0.70
N TRP A 19 8.42 1.08 -0.39
CA TRP A 19 8.39 2.28 -1.23
C TRP A 19 8.00 3.54 -0.45
N ALA A 20 6.94 3.49 0.36
CA ALA A 20 6.48 4.64 1.13
C ALA A 20 7.51 5.08 2.19
N SER A 21 8.15 4.12 2.86
CA SER A 21 9.21 4.39 3.83
C SER A 21 10.43 5.02 3.18
N ASP A 22 10.86 4.52 2.02
CA ASP A 22 11.98 5.06 1.26
C ASP A 22 11.71 6.50 0.80
N VAL A 23 10.50 6.77 0.31
CA VAL A 23 10.07 8.14 -0.03
C VAL A 23 10.19 9.04 1.19
N LEU A 24 9.60 8.65 2.32
CA LEU A 24 9.60 9.44 3.54
C LEU A 24 11.00 9.72 4.08
N LEU A 25 11.86 8.70 4.11
CA LEU A 25 13.25 8.82 4.55
C LEU A 25 14.07 9.70 3.60
N GLY A 26 13.78 9.70 2.31
CA GLY A 26 14.47 10.50 1.30
C GLY A 26 14.01 11.96 1.19
N LEU A 27 13.02 12.40 1.97
CA LEU A 27 12.55 13.80 1.92
C LEU A 27 13.49 14.77 2.65
N ASP A 28 14.28 14.30 3.63
CA ASP A 28 15.21 15.13 4.42
C ASP A 28 14.61 16.47 4.94
N GLY A 29 13.30 16.52 5.14
CA GLY A 29 12.59 17.70 5.64
C GLY A 29 11.39 18.14 4.78
N PRO A 30 10.61 19.11 5.27
CA PRO A 30 9.42 19.61 4.56
C PRO A 30 9.73 20.21 3.17
N ALA A 31 10.88 20.87 3.02
CA ALA A 31 11.28 21.45 1.73
C ALA A 31 11.58 20.37 0.68
N GLY A 32 12.14 19.22 1.10
CA GLY A 32 12.40 18.13 0.17
C GLY A 32 11.14 17.45 -0.34
N ALA A 33 9.99 17.56 0.35
CA ALA A 33 8.71 17.10 -0.17
C ALA A 33 8.29 17.85 -1.45
N GLU A 34 8.57 19.15 -1.54
CA GLU A 34 8.27 19.97 -2.72
C GLU A 34 9.19 19.58 -3.88
N GLU A 35 10.47 19.44 -3.60
CA GLU A 35 11.47 19.05 -4.59
C GLU A 35 11.22 17.63 -5.11
N TRP A 36 10.85 16.70 -4.24
CA TRP A 36 10.47 15.34 -4.61
C TRP A 36 9.27 15.33 -5.56
N LEU A 37 8.23 16.12 -5.24
CA LEU A 37 7.04 16.22 -6.09
C LEU A 37 7.34 16.89 -7.43
N ARG A 38 8.19 17.92 -7.45
CA ARG A 38 8.66 18.60 -8.66
C ARG A 38 9.39 17.65 -9.60
N LYS A 39 10.26 16.78 -9.09
CA LYS A 39 10.96 15.76 -9.89
C LYS A 39 10.04 14.72 -10.52
N ARG A 40 8.84 14.50 -9.97
CA ARG A 40 7.85 13.54 -10.46
C ARG A 40 6.69 14.19 -11.20
N GLU A 41 6.83 15.43 -11.64
CA GLU A 41 5.80 16.11 -12.41
C GLU A 41 5.45 15.32 -13.68
N GLY A 42 4.16 15.08 -13.91
CA GLY A 42 3.65 14.27 -15.03
C GLY A 42 3.72 12.75 -14.84
N GLN A 43 4.29 12.24 -13.73
CA GLN A 43 4.31 10.80 -13.44
C GLN A 43 3.13 10.36 -12.55
N PRO A 44 2.54 9.18 -12.79
CA PRO A 44 1.52 8.64 -11.90
C PRO A 44 2.12 8.35 -10.52
N MET A 45 1.27 8.46 -9.49
CA MET A 45 1.63 8.03 -8.14
C MET A 45 1.57 6.49 -8.08
N PRO A 46 2.68 5.80 -7.74
CA PRO A 46 2.69 4.35 -7.77
C PRO A 46 1.97 3.72 -6.57
N PHE A 47 2.16 4.24 -5.35
CA PHE A 47 1.59 3.67 -4.13
C PHE A 47 1.22 4.74 -3.10
N GLY A 48 0.47 4.33 -2.08
CA GLY A 48 0.26 5.11 -0.84
C GLY A 48 -0.71 6.28 -0.94
N PHE A 49 -1.04 6.76 -2.14
CA PHE A 49 -2.02 7.83 -2.33
C PHE A 49 -2.99 7.49 -3.46
N GLY A 50 -4.25 7.90 -3.29
CA GLY A 50 -5.30 7.65 -4.27
C GLY A 50 -6.53 8.50 -4.03
N ALA A 51 -7.66 8.06 -4.58
CA ALA A 51 -8.94 8.74 -4.40
C ALA A 51 -9.36 8.77 -2.92
N ARG A 52 -10.13 9.81 -2.56
CA ARG A 52 -10.64 9.96 -1.20
C ARG A 52 -11.51 8.76 -0.85
N THR A 53 -11.16 8.10 0.24
CA THR A 53 -11.91 6.96 0.78
C THR A 53 -12.52 7.37 2.13
N SER A 54 -13.68 6.82 2.46
CA SER A 54 -14.35 7.00 3.78
C SER A 54 -13.66 6.23 4.92
N ASP A 55 -12.45 5.74 4.69
CA ASP A 55 -11.71 4.91 5.63
C ASP A 55 -11.17 5.78 6.78
N PRO A 56 -11.52 5.49 8.05
CA PRO A 56 -11.04 6.26 9.19
C PRO A 56 -9.60 5.89 9.60
N ARG A 57 -9.06 4.77 9.12
CA ARG A 57 -7.76 4.24 9.58
C ARG A 57 -6.58 5.19 9.33
N PRO A 58 -6.46 5.89 8.18
CA PRO A 58 -5.36 6.82 7.97
C PRO A 58 -5.35 7.96 9.01
N GLU A 59 -6.53 8.45 9.40
CA GLU A 59 -6.67 9.51 10.40
C GLU A 59 -6.25 9.00 11.80
N ILE A 60 -6.73 7.82 12.20
CA ILE A 60 -6.36 7.19 13.48
C ILE A 60 -4.84 6.95 13.55
N LEU A 61 -4.25 6.42 12.49
CA LEU A 61 -2.80 6.17 12.42
C LEU A 61 -1.99 7.48 12.48
N ARG A 62 -2.50 8.56 11.87
CA ARG A 62 -1.90 9.88 11.93
C ARG A 62 -1.93 10.45 13.35
N GLU A 63 -3.00 10.23 14.12
CA GLU A 63 -3.07 10.62 15.53
C GLU A 63 -2.00 9.90 16.37
N HIS A 64 -1.79 8.60 16.13
CA HIS A 64 -0.70 7.84 16.75
C HIS A 64 0.70 8.34 16.33
N CYS A 65 0.89 8.77 15.09
CA CYS A 65 2.15 9.38 14.66
C CYS A 65 2.47 10.64 15.48
N ARG A 66 1.45 11.49 15.73
CA ARG A 66 1.60 12.72 16.53
C ARG A 66 1.94 12.45 17.99
N SER A 67 1.43 11.36 18.59
CA SER A 67 1.76 11.02 19.98
C SER A 67 3.18 10.45 20.14
N MET A 68 3.82 10.01 19.06
CA MET A 68 5.17 9.45 19.08
C MET A 68 6.30 10.48 18.87
N LEU A 69 5.95 11.77 18.79
CA LEU A 69 6.89 12.87 18.67
C LEU A 69 7.69 13.04 19.95
N GLY A 70 9.00 12.77 19.89
CA GLY A 70 9.89 12.90 21.04
C GLY A 70 11.36 13.10 20.70
N SER A 71 11.71 13.15 19.41
CA SER A 71 13.07 13.42 18.94
C SER A 71 13.03 14.34 17.73
N HIS A 72 14.08 15.14 17.54
CA HIS A 72 14.19 16.06 16.40
C HIS A 72 13.99 15.31 15.07
N ARG A 73 14.59 14.11 14.93
CA ARG A 73 14.42 13.25 13.76
C ARG A 73 12.95 12.89 13.49
N ARG A 74 12.20 12.46 14.51
CA ARG A 74 10.77 12.10 14.36
C ARG A 74 9.93 13.31 13.99
N ILE A 75 10.22 14.47 14.56
CA ILE A 75 9.55 15.73 14.23
C ILE A 75 9.77 16.10 12.77
N VAL A 76 11.00 16.00 12.28
CA VAL A 76 11.33 16.29 10.88
C VAL A 76 10.64 15.32 9.93
N LEU A 77 10.66 14.00 10.22
CA LEU A 77 9.96 12.99 9.41
C LEU A 77 8.45 13.25 9.36
N GLU A 78 7.83 13.49 10.51
CA GLU A 78 6.40 13.77 10.61
C GLU A 78 6.01 15.05 9.85
N ALA A 79 6.81 16.12 9.98
CA ALA A 79 6.59 17.36 9.27
C ALA A 79 6.74 17.19 7.75
N SER A 80 7.68 16.35 7.32
CA SER A 80 7.90 16.01 5.91
C SER A 80 6.71 15.25 5.32
N ALA A 81 6.23 14.22 6.04
CA ALA A 81 5.02 13.48 5.66
C ALA A 81 3.80 14.39 5.57
N CYS A 82 3.57 15.24 6.58
CA CYS A 82 2.46 16.20 6.57
C CYS A 82 2.55 17.19 5.40
N ARG A 83 3.77 17.64 5.05
CA ARG A 83 3.96 18.55 3.93
C ARG A 83 3.64 17.86 2.61
N LEU A 84 4.14 16.64 2.40
CA LEU A 84 3.86 15.86 1.19
C LEU A 84 2.35 15.61 1.02
N GLU A 85 1.67 15.20 2.08
CA GLU A 85 0.22 14.99 2.09
C GLU A 85 -0.55 16.24 1.63
N ARG A 86 -0.24 17.41 2.21
CA ARG A 86 -0.88 18.68 1.81
C ARG A 86 -0.62 19.07 0.35
N LEU A 87 0.54 18.72 -0.20
CA LEU A 87 0.85 18.99 -1.60
C LEU A 87 0.06 18.07 -2.54
N LEU A 88 -0.08 16.79 -2.16
CA LEU A 88 -0.81 15.79 -2.92
C LEU A 88 -2.33 15.97 -2.83
N GLU A 89 -2.84 16.46 -1.71
CA GLU A 89 -4.26 16.82 -1.56
C GLU A 89 -4.70 17.87 -2.59
N LYS A 90 -3.82 18.79 -3.00
CA LYS A 90 -4.09 19.76 -4.08
C LYS A 90 -4.25 19.11 -5.45
N ARG A 91 -3.78 17.87 -5.61
CA ARG A 91 -3.90 17.04 -6.80
C ARG A 91 -4.95 15.94 -6.63
N GLU A 92 -5.85 16.08 -5.63
CA GLU A 92 -6.88 15.10 -5.28
C GLU A 92 -6.36 13.71 -4.91
N LEU A 93 -5.10 13.63 -4.46
CA LEU A 93 -4.45 12.42 -3.99
C LEU A 93 -4.40 12.43 -2.47
N PHE A 94 -5.14 11.51 -1.86
CA PHE A 94 -5.29 11.37 -0.40
C PHE A 94 -4.50 10.17 0.11
N PRO A 95 -3.93 10.25 1.33
CA PRO A 95 -3.15 9.16 1.90
C PRO A 95 -4.01 7.92 2.12
N THR A 96 -3.52 6.76 1.66
CA THR A 96 -4.15 5.47 1.95
C THR A 96 -3.70 4.95 3.31
N THR A 97 -4.37 3.89 3.77
CA THR A 97 -3.99 3.19 5.01
C THR A 97 -2.57 2.65 4.96
N ASP A 98 -2.08 2.23 3.79
CA ASP A 98 -0.73 1.72 3.63
C ASP A 98 0.33 2.81 3.85
N TRP A 99 0.08 4.02 3.32
CA TRP A 99 0.95 5.17 3.56
C TRP A 99 0.98 5.56 5.04
N ALA A 100 -0.19 5.67 5.67
CA ALA A 100 -0.30 5.99 7.08
C ALA A 100 0.38 4.92 7.97
N ALA A 101 0.26 3.64 7.62
CA ALA A 101 0.93 2.56 8.31
C ALA A 101 2.46 2.59 8.12
N ALA A 102 2.94 2.78 6.89
CA ALA A 102 4.37 2.90 6.59
C ALA A 102 5.01 4.10 7.32
N ARG A 103 4.33 5.25 7.35
CA ARG A 103 4.71 6.43 8.13
C ARG A 103 4.88 6.09 9.62
N LEU A 104 3.87 5.47 10.23
CA LEU A 104 3.92 5.07 11.65
C LEU A 104 5.07 4.09 11.93
N MET A 105 5.21 3.05 11.10
CA MET A 105 6.27 2.06 11.24
C MET A 105 7.67 2.67 11.09
N THR A 106 7.81 3.65 10.19
CA THR A 106 9.07 4.40 10.02
C THR A 106 9.40 5.21 11.28
N LEU A 107 8.42 5.86 11.92
CA LEU A 107 8.61 6.57 13.20
C LEU A 107 8.98 5.62 14.35
N LEU A 108 8.46 4.40 14.32
CA LEU A 108 8.81 3.31 15.24
C LEU A 108 10.19 2.69 14.97
N ASN A 109 10.92 3.16 13.95
CA ASN A 109 12.20 2.61 13.50
C ASN A 109 12.10 1.14 13.05
N ILE A 110 10.95 0.73 12.49
CA ILE A 110 10.81 -0.58 11.86
C ILE A 110 11.43 -0.51 10.47
N PRO A 111 12.46 -1.32 10.16
CA PRO A 111 13.11 -1.35 8.85
C PRO A 111 12.12 -1.64 7.71
N ALA A 112 12.31 -0.98 6.57
CA ALA A 112 11.43 -1.05 5.40
C ALA A 112 11.14 -2.51 4.94
N ASP A 113 12.17 -3.36 4.93
CA ASP A 113 12.10 -4.79 4.57
C ASP A 113 11.24 -5.63 5.54
N ARG A 114 10.86 -5.10 6.70
CA ARG A 114 10.08 -5.79 7.73
C ARG A 114 8.67 -5.23 7.90
N GLN A 115 8.36 -4.09 7.30
CA GLN A 115 7.08 -3.41 7.47
C GLN A 115 5.93 -4.28 6.94
N ALA A 116 6.10 -4.88 5.76
CA ALA A 116 5.13 -5.82 5.21
C ALA A 116 4.88 -7.03 6.12
N LEU A 117 5.90 -7.54 6.81
CA LEU A 117 5.75 -8.67 7.74
C LEU A 117 4.86 -8.29 8.94
N VAL A 118 5.00 -7.07 9.46
CA VAL A 118 4.16 -6.57 10.56
C VAL A 118 2.69 -6.52 10.14
N VAL A 119 2.42 -6.02 8.94
CA VAL A 119 1.06 -5.99 8.37
C VAL A 119 0.54 -7.41 8.15
N GLY A 120 1.38 -8.30 7.61
CA GLY A 120 1.06 -9.72 7.45
C GLY A 120 0.63 -10.37 8.77
N MET A 121 1.37 -10.14 9.86
CA MET A 121 1.04 -10.66 11.19
C MET A 121 -0.33 -10.15 11.67
N ALA A 122 -0.62 -8.86 11.52
CA ALA A 122 -1.93 -8.30 11.88
C ALA A 122 -3.06 -8.90 11.02
N ARG A 123 -2.81 -9.20 9.74
CA ARG A 123 -3.79 -9.77 8.80
C ARG A 123 -4.11 -11.24 9.05
N ILE A 124 -3.21 -12.01 9.68
CA ILE A 124 -3.43 -13.44 9.97
C ILE A 124 -4.74 -13.67 10.73
N VAL A 125 -5.04 -12.82 11.72
CA VAL A 125 -6.29 -12.94 12.51
C VAL A 125 -7.52 -12.81 11.62
N GLY A 126 -7.52 -11.83 10.72
CA GLY A 126 -8.62 -11.63 9.78
C GLY A 126 -8.75 -12.77 8.76
N TRP A 127 -7.63 -13.27 8.22
CA TRP A 127 -7.66 -14.42 7.31
C TRP A 127 -8.14 -15.69 7.99
N ALA A 128 -7.78 -15.89 9.26
CA ALA A 128 -8.27 -17.02 10.05
C ALA A 128 -9.79 -16.93 10.26
N ALA A 129 -10.30 -15.75 10.63
CA ALA A 129 -11.74 -15.51 10.78
C ALA A 129 -12.49 -15.75 9.46
N GLN A 130 -12.02 -15.16 8.35
CA GLN A 130 -12.61 -15.34 7.03
C GLN A 130 -12.62 -16.81 6.56
N ALA A 131 -11.56 -17.57 6.89
CA ALA A 131 -11.51 -18.99 6.55
C ALA A 131 -12.56 -19.81 7.32
N ILE A 132 -12.78 -19.49 8.60
CA ILE A 132 -13.83 -20.11 9.42
C ILE A 132 -15.21 -19.75 8.87
N GLU A 133 -15.47 -18.48 8.57
CA GLU A 133 -16.73 -18.01 7.99
C GLU A 133 -17.04 -18.69 6.65
N GLN A 134 -16.05 -18.78 5.75
CA GLN A 134 -16.22 -19.46 4.45
C GLN A 134 -16.55 -20.95 4.64
N GLN A 135 -15.90 -21.61 5.61
CA GLN A 135 -16.16 -23.02 5.91
C GLN A 135 -17.59 -23.22 6.44
N SER A 136 -18.10 -22.31 7.27
CA SER A 136 -19.48 -22.35 7.76
C SER A 136 -20.52 -22.03 6.68
N ALA A 137 -20.20 -21.16 5.72
CA ALA A 137 -21.11 -20.77 4.64
C ALA A 137 -21.33 -21.88 3.59
N GLY A 138 -20.35 -22.78 3.39
CA GLY A 138 -20.48 -23.93 2.47
C GLY A 138 -20.54 -23.57 0.98
N VAL A 139 -20.19 -22.33 0.60
CA VAL A 139 -20.22 -21.85 -0.79
C VAL A 139 -18.93 -22.20 -1.53
N SER A 140 -19.05 -22.73 -2.75
CA SER A 140 -17.90 -23.03 -3.62
C SER A 140 -17.33 -21.77 -4.26
N LEU A 141 -16.01 -21.69 -4.37
CA LEU A 141 -15.26 -20.57 -4.97
C LEU A 141 -14.85 -20.84 -6.43
N LEU A 142 -15.44 -21.83 -7.10
CA LEU A 142 -15.09 -22.19 -8.48
C LEU A 142 -15.53 -21.11 -9.47
N PRO A 143 -14.60 -20.39 -10.14
CA PRO A 143 -14.96 -19.43 -11.17
C PRO A 143 -15.28 -20.16 -12.49
N VAL A 144 -16.14 -19.54 -13.31
CA VAL A 144 -16.36 -19.95 -14.70
C VAL A 144 -15.37 -19.22 -15.59
N LEU A 145 -14.83 -19.91 -16.60
CA LEU A 145 -13.97 -19.33 -17.62
C LEU A 145 -14.73 -19.25 -18.94
N GLU A 146 -14.78 -18.06 -19.53
CA GLU A 146 -15.23 -17.88 -20.91
C GLU A 146 -14.03 -17.95 -21.85
N TYR A 147 -14.04 -18.92 -22.76
CA TYR A 147 -12.98 -19.07 -23.74
C TYR A 147 -13.22 -18.14 -24.94
N GLY A 148 -12.28 -17.24 -25.23
CA GLY A 148 -12.34 -16.39 -26.41
C GLY A 148 -12.25 -17.22 -27.70
N ALA A 149 -13.19 -17.02 -28.62
CA ALA A 149 -13.19 -17.73 -29.90
C ALA A 149 -11.89 -17.41 -30.68
N GLN A 150 -11.11 -18.44 -31.03
CA GLN A 150 -10.04 -18.29 -32.01
C GLN A 150 -10.68 -18.21 -33.40
N SER A 151 -10.35 -17.17 -34.19
CA SER A 151 -10.72 -17.14 -35.60
C SER A 151 -10.15 -18.40 -36.24
N LYS A 152 -11.02 -19.28 -36.76
CA LYS A 152 -10.59 -20.51 -37.44
C LYS A 152 -9.54 -20.14 -38.49
N THR A 153 -8.30 -20.58 -38.30
CA THR A 153 -7.28 -20.54 -39.35
C THR A 153 -7.80 -21.46 -40.45
N THR A 154 -8.24 -20.87 -41.57
CA THR A 154 -8.58 -21.61 -42.79
C THR A 154 -7.33 -22.38 -43.20
N ALA A 155 -7.31 -23.70 -42.99
CA ALA A 155 -6.30 -24.55 -43.56
C ALA A 155 -6.43 -24.44 -45.08
N ILE A 156 -5.41 -23.88 -45.73
CA ILE A 156 -5.32 -23.78 -47.18
C ILE A 156 -5.09 -25.21 -47.68
N SER A 157 -6.12 -25.86 -48.22
CA SER A 157 -5.98 -27.11 -48.94
C SER A 157 -5.31 -26.82 -50.28
N ASN A 158 -4.03 -27.16 -50.40
CA ASN A 158 -3.33 -27.22 -51.68
C ASN A 158 -3.57 -28.62 -52.26
N ASP A 159 -4.40 -28.71 -53.29
CA ASP A 159 -4.41 -29.77 -54.30
C ASP A 159 -4.40 -29.08 -55.68
#